data_AF-A0AA50DX50-F1
#
_entry.id   AF-A0AA50DX50-F1
#
_cell.length_a   1.000
_cell.length_b   1.000
_cell.length_c   1.000
_cell.angle_alpha   90.00
_cell.angle_beta   90.00
_cell.angle_gamma   90.00
#
_symmetry.space_group_name_H-M   'P 1'
#
loop_
_entity.id
_entity.type
_entity.pdbx_description
1 polymer ?
#
loop_
_entity_poly.entity_id
_entity_poly.type
_entity_poly.pdbx_seq_one_letter_code
_entity_poly.pdbx_strand_id
1 'polypeptide(L)'
;METIQFNIRQTIIVAILVLYIGKYLTKKIKFLQSFNIPDAVSGGVLASLFFGLIYGIFRTEVAFNFPIRDAFLIIFFTCIGLSSKLKVLLQGGKPLLILLATAVSFLVIQNFVGVGMASLLGQALPVGLLSGSISLSGGHGTAIAWSPVFYDNHGIRNASEIAIACATFGLVFGGIVGAPSPNF
;
A
#
# COMPACT_ATOMS: atom_id res chain seq x y z
N MET A 1 27.05 -10.83 -7.54
CA MET A 1 25.97 -9.83 -7.47
C MET A 1 26.51 -8.68 -6.66
N GLU A 2 26.58 -7.49 -7.25
CA GLU A 2 26.97 -6.29 -6.52
C GLU A 2 25.71 -5.65 -5.95
N THR A 3 25.61 -5.62 -4.62
CA THR A 3 24.51 -4.93 -3.92
C THR A 3 25.02 -3.59 -3.45
N ILE A 4 24.51 -2.51 -4.03
CA ILE A 4 24.80 -1.14 -3.60
C ILE A 4 23.80 -0.78 -2.50
N GLN A 5 24.31 -0.69 -1.28
CA GLN A 5 23.52 -0.33 -0.10
C GLN A 5 23.46 1.19 0.06
N PHE A 6 22.27 1.76 -0.09
CA PHE A 6 22.05 3.18 0.12
C PHE A 6 21.92 3.46 1.62
N ASN A 7 22.64 4.46 2.11
CA ASN A 7 22.46 4.90 3.48
C ASN A 7 21.11 5.63 3.66
N ILE A 8 20.75 5.93 4.91
CA ILE A 8 19.49 6.60 5.25
C ILE A 8 19.33 7.94 4.50
N ARG A 9 20.41 8.74 4.42
CA ARG A 9 20.37 10.06 3.75
C ARG A 9 20.12 9.92 2.26
N GLN A 10 20.83 9.02 1.59
CA GLN A 10 20.66 8.73 0.16
C GLN A 10 19.26 8.20 -0.12
N THR A 11 18.75 7.30 0.73
CA THR A 11 17.39 6.76 0.59
C THR A 11 16.33 7.86 0.68
N ILE A 12 16.46 8.79 1.62
CA ILE A 12 15.54 9.93 1.74
C ILE A 12 15.63 10.85 0.51
N ILE A 13 16.84 11.18 0.05
CA ILE A 13 17.03 12.02 -1.14
C ILE A 13 16.34 11.37 -2.34
N VAL A 14 16.56 10.07 -2.56
CA VAL A 14 15.89 9.33 -3.64
C VAL A 14 14.38 9.35 -3.45
N ALA A 15 13.86 9.07 -2.25
CA ALA A 15 12.42 9.10 -1.97
C ALA A 15 11.79 10.47 -2.29
N ILE A 16 12.48 11.56 -1.94
CA ILE A 16 12.05 12.93 -2.26
C ILE A 16 12.05 13.14 -3.78
N LEU A 17 13.14 12.78 -4.49
CA LEU A 17 13.21 12.90 -5.94
C LEU A 17 12.10 12.13 -6.64
N VAL A 18 11.87 10.88 -6.23
CA VAL A 18 10.79 10.02 -6.73
C VAL A 18 9.43 10.67 -6.51
N LEU A 19 9.18 11.26 -5.34
CA LEU A 19 7.93 11.98 -5.05
C LEU A 19 7.75 13.20 -5.96
N TYR A 20 8.79 14.01 -6.18
CA TYR A 20 8.71 15.19 -7.05
C TYR A 20 8.52 14.82 -8.52
N ILE A 21 9.18 13.75 -8.98
CA ILE A 21 8.95 13.18 -10.32
C ILE A 21 7.51 12.71 -10.43
N GLY A 22 7.00 12.00 -9.42
CA GLY A 22 5.61 11.57 -9.34
C GLY A 22 4.63 12.74 -9.46
N LYS A 23 4.83 13.80 -8.67
CA LYS A 23 4.04 15.05 -8.75
C LYS A 23 4.05 15.66 -10.16
N TYR A 24 5.21 15.70 -10.79
CA TYR A 24 5.34 16.21 -12.15
C TYR A 24 4.57 15.35 -13.16
N LEU A 25 4.71 14.02 -13.08
CA LEU A 25 4.00 13.07 -13.93
C LEU A 25 2.49 13.17 -13.77
N THR A 26 1.99 13.12 -12.53
CA THR A 26 0.57 13.28 -12.23
C THR A 26 0.06 14.62 -12.76
N LYS A 27 0.82 15.71 -12.65
CA LYS A 27 0.41 17.03 -13.19
C LYS A 27 0.38 17.09 -14.73
N LYS A 28 1.15 16.26 -15.43
CA LYS A 28 1.24 16.28 -16.89
C LYS A 28 0.31 15.27 -17.57
N ILE A 29 0.04 14.13 -16.94
CA ILE A 29 -0.70 13.02 -17.54
C ILE A 29 -2.15 13.06 -17.07
N LYS A 30 -3.08 13.40 -17.98
CA LYS A 30 -4.53 13.49 -17.69
C LYS A 30 -5.08 12.19 -17.09
N PHE A 31 -4.65 11.03 -17.57
CA PHE A 31 -5.06 9.73 -17.02
C PHE A 31 -4.77 9.62 -15.51
N LEU A 32 -3.57 9.99 -15.07
CA LEU A 32 -3.20 9.93 -13.65
C LEU A 32 -4.05 10.90 -12.80
N GLN A 33 -4.43 12.06 -13.35
CA GLN A 33 -5.31 13.02 -12.68
C GLN A 33 -6.74 12.53 -12.59
N SER A 34 -7.30 12.05 -13.71
CA SER A 34 -8.69 11.62 -13.81
C SER A 34 -9.00 10.45 -12.88
N PHE A 35 -8.02 9.56 -12.65
CA PHE A 35 -8.14 8.45 -11.70
C PHE A 35 -7.60 8.76 -10.30
N ASN A 36 -7.25 10.02 -10.01
CA ASN A 36 -6.69 10.45 -8.73
C ASN A 36 -5.53 9.58 -8.23
N ILE A 37 -4.64 9.16 -9.15
CA ILE A 37 -3.49 8.33 -8.81
C ILE A 37 -2.52 9.14 -7.94
N PRO A 38 -2.13 8.66 -6.74
CA PRO A 38 -1.24 9.38 -5.85
C PRO A 38 0.14 9.60 -6.47
N ASP A 39 0.71 10.78 -6.22
CA ASP A 39 2.05 11.15 -6.72
C ASP A 39 3.13 10.13 -6.36
N ALA A 40 3.09 9.60 -5.13
CA ALA A 40 4.03 8.60 -4.67
C ALA A 40 3.98 7.30 -5.50
N VAL A 41 2.79 6.91 -5.98
CA VAL A 41 2.62 5.73 -6.85
C VAL A 41 3.14 6.01 -8.25
N SER A 42 2.77 7.16 -8.83
CA SER A 42 3.24 7.58 -10.17
C SER A 42 4.77 7.62 -10.25
N GLY A 43 5.42 8.23 -9.26
CA GLY A 43 6.88 8.27 -9.16
C GLY A 43 7.48 6.90 -8.89
N GLY A 44 6.88 6.14 -7.97
CA GLY A 44 7.33 4.81 -7.59
C GLY A 44 7.35 3.82 -8.76
N VAL A 45 6.34 3.84 -9.64
CA VAL A 45 6.32 3.00 -10.85
C VAL A 45 7.51 3.33 -11.76
N LEU A 46 7.77 4.61 -12.04
CA LEU A 46 8.91 5.01 -12.87
C LEU A 46 10.26 4.61 -12.22
N ALA A 47 10.39 4.81 -10.91
CA ALA A 47 11.58 4.41 -10.17
C ALA A 47 11.78 2.88 -10.21
N SER A 48 10.70 2.10 -10.03
CA SER A 48 10.76 0.64 -10.07
C SER A 48 11.20 0.12 -11.45
N LEU A 49 10.73 0.74 -12.54
CA LEU A 49 11.16 0.41 -13.90
C LEU A 49 12.63 0.77 -14.10
N PHE A 50 13.07 1.93 -13.63
CA PHE A 50 14.45 2.37 -13.74
C PHE A 50 15.43 1.43 -12.99
N PHE A 51 15.17 1.15 -11.72
CA PHE A 51 16.01 0.22 -10.94
C PHE A 51 15.89 -1.22 -11.43
N GLY A 52 14.71 -1.62 -11.92
CA GLY A 52 14.50 -2.92 -12.57
C GLY A 52 15.34 -3.08 -13.85
N LEU A 53 15.46 -2.03 -14.66
CA LEU A 53 16.34 -2.03 -15.84
C LEU A 53 17.82 -2.12 -15.46
N ILE A 54 18.25 -1.38 -14.43
CA ILE A 54 19.62 -1.48 -13.90
C ILE A 54 19.91 -2.92 -13.47
N TYR A 55 19.01 -3.53 -12.70
CA TYR A 55 19.14 -4.93 -12.29
C TYR A 55 19.19 -5.88 -13.49
N GLY A 56 18.33 -5.69 -14.49
CA GLY A 56 18.27 -6.54 -15.67
C GLY A 56 19.53 -6.51 -16.54
N ILE A 57 20.12 -5.33 -16.74
CA ILE A 57 21.29 -5.12 -17.62
C ILE A 57 22.60 -5.39 -16.87
N PHE A 58 22.77 -4.79 -15.70
CA PHE A 58 24.05 -4.78 -14.97
C PHE A 58 24.13 -5.82 -13.86
N ARG A 59 23.02 -6.50 -13.51
CA ARG A 59 22.93 -7.43 -12.38
C ARG A 59 23.35 -6.81 -11.04
N THR A 60 23.18 -5.48 -10.95
CA THR A 60 23.43 -4.69 -9.75
C THR A 60 22.11 -4.50 -9.01
N GLU A 61 22.10 -4.86 -7.74
CA GLU A 61 20.95 -4.66 -6.86
C GLU A 61 21.14 -3.37 -6.05
N VAL A 62 20.11 -2.52 -6.01
CA VAL A 62 20.13 -1.31 -5.17
C VAL A 62 19.22 -1.55 -3.98
N ALA A 63 19.82 -1.58 -2.79
CA ALA A 63 19.12 -1.79 -1.54
C ALA A 63 18.94 -0.48 -0.78
N PHE A 64 17.73 -0.25 -0.26
CA PHE A 64 17.35 0.98 0.42
C PHE A 64 17.17 0.75 1.92
N ASN A 65 17.38 1.81 2.70
CA ASN A 65 17.34 1.76 4.16
C ASN A 65 16.05 2.41 4.70
N PHE A 66 15.16 1.61 5.31
CA PHE A 66 13.79 2.02 5.69
C PHE A 66 13.47 2.37 7.17
N PRO A 67 14.40 2.46 8.14
CA PRO A 67 14.05 2.73 9.54
C PRO A 67 13.40 4.12 9.72
N ILE A 68 13.71 5.08 8.85
CA ILE A 68 13.06 6.39 8.87
C ILE A 68 11.58 6.30 8.43
N ARG A 69 11.27 5.42 7.46
CA ARG A 69 9.88 5.14 7.05
C ARG A 69 9.11 4.59 8.24
N ASP A 70 9.70 3.62 8.94
CA ASP A 70 9.04 2.96 10.08
C ASP A 70 8.83 3.93 11.23
N ALA A 71 9.82 4.78 11.54
CA ALA A 71 9.68 5.86 12.51
C ALA A 71 8.55 6.83 12.12
N PHE A 72 8.46 7.23 10.84
CA PHE A 72 7.39 8.10 10.37
C PHE A 72 6.01 7.43 10.41
N LEU A 73 5.91 6.13 10.13
CA LEU A 73 4.65 5.39 10.29
C LEU A 73 4.20 5.35 11.75
N ILE A 74 5.12 5.10 12.69
CA ILE A 74 4.82 5.12 14.12
C ILE A 74 4.33 6.51 14.54
N ILE A 75 5.03 7.57 14.15
CA ILE A 75 4.62 8.95 14.44
C ILE A 75 3.25 9.25 13.83
N PHE A 76 3.05 8.90 12.55
CA PHE A 76 1.81 9.12 11.83
C PHE A 76 0.61 8.44 12.51
N PHE A 77 0.72 7.14 12.81
CA PHE A 77 -0.36 6.39 13.46
C PHE A 77 -0.61 6.86 14.90
N THR A 78 0.45 7.23 15.62
CA THR A 78 0.33 7.84 16.96
C THR A 78 -0.43 9.17 16.88
N CYS A 79 -0.09 10.03 15.93
CA CYS A 79 -0.77 11.30 15.71
C CYS A 79 -2.23 11.12 15.30
N ILE A 80 -2.56 10.16 14.42
CA ILE A 80 -3.96 9.84 14.07
C ILE A 80 -4.73 9.38 15.32
N GLY A 81 -4.14 8.47 16.10
CA GLY A 81 -4.74 7.98 17.34
C GLY A 81 -5.02 9.10 18.33
N LEU A 82 -4.03 9.96 18.60
CA LEU A 82 -4.16 11.09 19.52
C LEU A 82 -5.10 12.19 19.00
N SER A 83 -5.16 12.40 17.67
CA SER A 83 -6.06 13.37 17.05
C SER A 83 -7.51 12.88 16.97
N SER A 84 -7.74 11.58 17.18
CA SER A 84 -9.08 11.01 17.15
C SER A 84 -9.91 11.51 18.34
N LYS A 85 -10.94 12.31 18.04
CA LYS A 85 -11.85 12.82 19.07
C LYS A 85 -12.89 11.75 19.38
N LEU A 86 -12.72 11.02 20.48
CA LEU A 86 -13.70 10.04 20.98
C LEU A 86 -15.13 10.61 21.03
N LYS A 87 -15.28 11.90 21.38
CA LYS A 87 -16.56 12.59 21.35
C LYS A 87 -17.19 12.66 19.95
N VAL A 88 -16.41 12.88 18.90
CA VAL A 88 -16.89 12.92 17.50
C VAL A 88 -17.27 11.50 17.05
N LEU A 89 -16.51 10.49 17.46
CA LEU A 89 -16.84 9.08 17.19
C LEU A 89 -18.19 8.71 17.83
N LEU A 90 -18.39 9.07 19.11
CA LEU A 90 -19.65 8.80 19.81
C LEU A 90 -20.84 9.59 19.23
N GLN A 91 -20.62 10.81 18.73
CA GLN A 91 -21.65 11.59 18.02
C GLN A 91 -22.11 10.94 16.70
N GLY A 92 -21.29 10.06 16.11
CA GLY A 92 -21.65 9.30 14.92
C GLY A 92 -22.83 8.35 15.14
N GLY A 93 -23.13 7.98 16.39
CA GLY A 93 -24.36 7.30 16.80
C GLY A 93 -24.71 6.05 15.98
N LYS A 94 -26.01 5.90 15.66
CA LYS A 94 -26.54 4.76 14.90
C LYS A 94 -25.95 4.63 13.48
N PRO A 95 -25.79 5.72 12.68
CA PRO A 95 -25.14 5.63 11.37
C PRO A 95 -23.71 5.09 11.43
N LEU A 96 -22.91 5.51 12.41
CA LEU A 96 -21.55 5.00 12.58
C LEU A 96 -21.55 3.50 12.91
N LEU A 97 -22.44 3.04 13.79
CA LEU A 97 -22.56 1.62 14.12
C LEU A 97 -22.97 0.79 12.90
N ILE A 98 -23.89 1.28 12.08
CA ILE A 98 -24.31 0.60 10.84
C ILE A 98 -23.14 0.54 9.85
N LEU A 99 -22.41 1.65 9.67
CA LEU A 99 -21.22 1.70 8.81
C LEU A 99 -20.16 0.72 9.29
N LEU A 100 -19.87 0.70 10.59
CA LEU A 100 -18.89 -0.20 11.19
C LEU A 100 -19.29 -1.67 11.01
N ALA A 101 -20.54 -2.02 11.34
CA ALA A 101 -21.04 -3.38 11.18
C ALA A 101 -21.00 -3.84 9.72
N THR A 102 -21.36 -2.95 8.79
CA THR A 102 -21.30 -3.21 7.36
C THR A 102 -19.86 -3.40 6.89
N ALA A 103 -18.94 -2.51 7.29
CA ALA A 103 -17.53 -2.59 6.94
C ALA A 103 -16.90 -3.89 7.47
N VAL A 104 -17.14 -4.25 8.74
CA VAL A 104 -16.65 -5.50 9.33
C VAL A 104 -17.21 -6.72 8.59
N SER A 105 -18.49 -6.69 8.21
CA SER A 105 -19.10 -7.78 7.43
C SER A 105 -18.42 -7.93 6.06
N PHE A 106 -18.15 -6.83 5.36
CA PHE A 106 -17.42 -6.86 4.10
C PHE A 106 -15.97 -7.32 4.27
N LEU A 107 -15.27 -6.95 5.35
CA LEU A 107 -13.92 -7.45 5.65
C LEU A 107 -13.90 -8.97 5.79
N VAL A 108 -14.91 -9.55 6.46
CA VAL A 108 -15.04 -11.00 6.60
C VAL A 108 -15.28 -11.66 5.25
N ILE A 109 -16.21 -11.14 4.45
CA ILE A 109 -16.48 -11.64 3.09
C ILE A 109 -15.21 -11.57 2.23
N GLN A 110 -14.49 -10.45 2.28
CA GLN A 110 -13.26 -10.23 1.55
C GLN A 110 -12.16 -11.21 1.96
N ASN A 111 -12.06 -11.58 3.23
CA ASN A 111 -11.14 -12.60 3.68
C ASN A 111 -11.51 -13.98 3.14
N PHE A 112 -12.79 -14.35 3.13
CA PHE A 112 -13.24 -15.60 2.51
C PHE A 112 -12.92 -15.64 1.00
N VAL A 113 -13.19 -14.55 0.29
CA VAL A 113 -12.85 -14.43 -1.14
C VAL A 113 -11.34 -14.51 -1.35
N GLY A 114 -10.54 -13.77 -0.58
CA GLY A 114 -9.08 -13.77 -0.69
C GLY A 114 -8.46 -15.13 -0.42
N VAL A 115 -8.88 -15.79 0.67
CA VAL A 115 -8.42 -17.15 1.02
C VAL A 115 -8.89 -18.18 -0.02
N GLY A 116 -10.14 -18.06 -0.51
CA GLY A 116 -10.67 -18.90 -1.58
C GLY A 116 -9.87 -18.78 -2.86
N MET A 117 -9.56 -17.55 -3.29
CA MET A 117 -8.73 -17.28 -4.47
C MET A 117 -7.29 -17.79 -4.28
N ALA A 118 -6.70 -17.62 -3.09
CA ALA A 118 -5.38 -18.18 -2.80
C ALA A 118 -5.37 -19.71 -2.96
N SER A 119 -6.40 -20.40 -2.45
CA SER A 119 -6.57 -21.85 -2.62
C SER A 119 -6.70 -22.26 -4.09
N LEU A 120 -7.55 -21.55 -4.86
CA LEU A 120 -7.75 -21.83 -6.30
C LEU A 120 -6.47 -21.63 -7.13
N LEU A 121 -5.63 -20.68 -6.74
CA LEU A 121 -4.35 -20.39 -7.40
C LEU A 121 -3.18 -21.23 -6.85
N GLY A 122 -3.45 -22.19 -5.97
CA GLY A 122 -2.43 -23.04 -5.34
C GLY A 122 -1.44 -22.28 -4.44
N GLN A 123 -1.82 -21.10 -3.96
CA GLN A 123 -1.02 -20.28 -3.05
C GLN A 123 -1.32 -20.61 -1.59
N ALA A 124 -0.41 -20.23 -0.70
CA ALA A 124 -0.63 -20.38 0.73
C ALA A 124 -1.84 -19.55 1.18
N LEU A 125 -2.76 -20.14 1.95
CA LEU A 125 -3.99 -19.49 2.43
C LEU A 125 -3.77 -18.10 3.07
N PRO A 126 -2.70 -17.86 3.87
CA PRO A 126 -2.47 -16.54 4.47
C PRO A 126 -2.14 -15.45 3.43
N VAL A 127 -1.67 -15.81 2.23
CA VAL A 127 -1.49 -14.86 1.11
C VAL A 127 -2.84 -14.22 0.75
N GLY A 128 -3.94 -14.96 0.85
CA GLY A 128 -5.28 -14.45 0.60
C GLY A 128 -5.68 -13.31 1.53
N LEU A 129 -5.19 -13.31 2.79
CA LEU A 129 -5.40 -12.21 3.73
C LEU A 129 -4.54 -11.00 3.39
N LEU A 130 -3.27 -11.23 3.00
CA LEU A 130 -2.36 -10.18 2.52
C LEU A 130 -2.92 -9.49 1.27
N SER A 131 -3.46 -10.24 0.30
CA SER A 131 -4.09 -9.65 -0.89
C SER A 131 -5.51 -9.12 -0.66
N GLY A 132 -6.10 -9.43 0.50
CA GLY A 132 -7.47 -9.11 0.87
C GLY A 132 -7.57 -7.90 1.80
N SER A 133 -8.21 -8.09 2.96
CA SER A 133 -8.54 -7.01 3.89
C SER A 133 -7.32 -6.22 4.38
N ILE A 134 -6.18 -6.88 4.62
CA ILE A 134 -4.96 -6.26 5.13
C ILE A 134 -4.48 -5.14 4.20
N SER A 135 -4.56 -5.38 2.89
CA SER A 135 -4.07 -4.44 1.89
C SER A 135 -5.14 -3.54 1.31
N LEU A 136 -6.29 -4.08 0.91
CA LEU A 136 -7.30 -3.31 0.18
C LEU A 136 -8.16 -2.44 1.12
N SER A 137 -8.31 -2.82 2.39
CA SER A 137 -9.00 -2.00 3.40
C SER A 137 -8.02 -1.33 4.36
N GLY A 138 -6.97 -2.05 4.78
CA GLY A 138 -5.94 -1.52 5.67
C GLY A 138 -4.92 -0.59 4.99
N GLY A 139 -4.82 -0.64 3.67
CA GLY A 139 -3.89 0.17 2.87
C GLY A 139 -2.42 -0.18 3.12
N HIS A 140 -1.53 0.63 2.55
CA HIS A 140 -0.08 0.42 2.61
C HIS A 140 0.48 0.38 4.03
N GLY A 141 -0.10 1.14 4.96
CA GLY A 141 0.37 1.18 6.34
C GLY A 141 0.09 -0.12 7.11
N THR A 142 -1.11 -0.68 6.97
CA THR A 142 -1.47 -1.98 7.58
C THR A 142 -0.71 -3.12 6.89
N ALA A 143 -0.57 -3.06 5.56
CA ALA A 143 0.26 -3.98 4.81
C ALA A 143 1.71 -4.03 5.35
N ILE A 144 2.36 -2.87 5.49
CA ILE A 144 3.74 -2.79 6.02
C ILE A 144 3.81 -3.30 7.47
N ALA A 145 2.85 -2.93 8.32
CA ALA A 145 2.85 -3.32 9.73
C ALA A 145 2.66 -4.83 9.95
N TRP A 146 1.84 -5.48 9.13
CA TRP A 146 1.52 -6.90 9.28
C TRP A 146 2.46 -7.83 8.50
N SER A 147 3.16 -7.34 7.47
CA SER A 147 4.03 -8.18 6.64
C SER A 147 5.09 -8.99 7.41
N PRO A 148 5.77 -8.47 8.44
CA PRO A 148 6.71 -9.26 9.25
C PRO A 148 6.04 -10.48 9.91
N VAL A 149 4.80 -10.34 10.39
CA VAL A 149 4.05 -11.44 11.00
C VAL A 149 3.83 -12.58 10.01
N PHE A 150 3.55 -12.27 8.74
CA PHE A 150 3.36 -13.28 7.70
C PHE A 150 4.68 -13.87 7.18
N TYR A 151 5.76 -13.09 7.22
CA TYR A 151 7.10 -13.60 6.94
C TYR A 151 7.55 -14.59 8.03
N ASP A 152 7.50 -14.18 9.29
CA ASP A 152 8.04 -14.94 10.43
C ASP A 152 7.17 -16.17 10.78
N ASN A 153 5.84 -16.00 10.83
CA ASN A 153 4.94 -17.06 11.32
C ASN A 153 4.37 -17.94 10.22
N HIS A 154 4.36 -17.46 8.96
CA HIS A 154 3.78 -18.18 7.83
C HIS A 154 4.79 -18.46 6.70
N GLY A 155 6.05 -18.03 6.84
CA GLY A 155 7.13 -18.32 5.88
C GLY A 155 6.97 -17.62 4.53
N ILE A 156 6.10 -16.60 4.43
CA ILE A 156 5.83 -15.90 3.18
C ILE A 156 6.93 -14.86 2.97
N ARG A 157 7.99 -15.26 2.24
CA ARG A 157 9.19 -14.44 2.03
C ARG A 157 8.92 -13.06 1.44
N ASN A 158 7.93 -12.96 0.57
CA ASN A 158 7.60 -11.74 -0.17
C ASN A 158 6.30 -11.09 0.36
N ALA A 159 6.00 -11.25 1.65
CA ALA A 159 4.73 -10.78 2.23
C ALA A 159 4.52 -9.28 2.04
N SER A 160 5.58 -8.49 2.24
CA SER A 160 5.56 -7.03 2.08
C SER A 160 5.29 -6.62 0.65
N GLU A 161 5.96 -7.24 -0.31
CA GLU A 161 5.84 -6.98 -1.73
C GLU A 161 4.43 -7.31 -2.22
N ILE A 162 3.90 -8.47 -1.83
CA ILE A 162 2.54 -8.88 -2.18
C ILE A 162 1.52 -7.89 -1.60
N ALA A 163 1.61 -7.59 -0.30
CA ALA A 163 0.64 -6.74 0.37
C ALA A 163 0.67 -5.30 -0.17
N ILE A 164 1.85 -4.70 -0.34
CA ILE A 164 2.01 -3.36 -0.90
C ILE A 164 1.53 -3.31 -2.35
N ALA A 165 1.82 -4.34 -3.16
CA ALA A 165 1.31 -4.42 -4.53
C ALA A 165 -0.22 -4.47 -4.54
N CYS A 166 -0.83 -5.34 -3.74
CA CYS A 166 -2.28 -5.44 -3.62
C CYS A 166 -2.91 -4.13 -3.13
N ALA A 167 -2.32 -3.45 -2.13
CA ALA A 167 -2.82 -2.15 -1.65
C ALA A 167 -2.77 -1.09 -2.75
N THR A 168 -1.72 -1.09 -3.56
CA THR A 168 -1.57 -0.17 -4.70
C THR A 168 -2.61 -0.46 -5.78
N PHE A 169 -2.80 -1.73 -6.16
CA PHE A 169 -3.85 -2.12 -7.08
C PHE A 169 -5.24 -1.79 -6.54
N GLY A 170 -5.50 -2.05 -5.26
CA GLY A 170 -6.75 -1.72 -4.60
C GLY A 170 -7.07 -0.23 -4.66
N LEU A 171 -6.07 0.63 -4.48
CA LEU A 171 -6.23 2.06 -4.64
C LEU A 171 -6.60 2.43 -6.07
N VAL A 172 -5.90 1.88 -7.07
CA VAL A 172 -6.18 2.15 -8.49
C VAL A 172 -7.57 1.69 -8.87
N PHE A 173 -7.94 0.45 -8.56
CA PHE A 173 -9.27 -0.11 -8.84
C PHE A 173 -10.37 0.60 -8.05
N GLY A 174 -10.12 0.94 -6.79
CA GLY A 174 -11.03 1.75 -5.97
C GLY A 174 -11.26 3.13 -6.58
N GLY A 175 -10.22 3.75 -7.14
CA GLY A 175 -10.34 4.98 -7.92
C GLY A 175 -11.17 4.79 -9.19
N ILE A 176 -10.99 3.69 -9.93
CA ILE A 176 -11.77 3.40 -11.16
C ILE A 176 -13.25 3.17 -10.84
N VAL A 177 -13.56 2.39 -9.80
CA VAL A 177 -14.94 2.02 -9.44
C VAL A 177 -15.64 3.16 -8.68
N GLY A 178 -14.90 3.89 -7.85
CA GLY A 178 -15.43 4.94 -6.98
C GLY A 178 -15.37 6.35 -7.57
N ALA A 179 -14.63 6.59 -8.66
CA ALA A 179 -14.66 7.88 -9.33
C ALA A 179 -16.07 8.13 -9.89
N PRO A 180 -16.65 9.32 -9.68
CA PRO A 180 -17.89 9.69 -10.35
C PRO A 180 -17.68 9.56 -11.85
N SER A 181 -18.57 8.82 -12.51
CA SER A 181 -18.60 8.76 -13.97
C SER A 181 -18.65 10.20 -14.50
N PRO A 182 -17.82 10.60 -15.49
CA PRO A 182 -17.87 11.94 -16.08
C PRO A 182 -19.19 12.28 -16.81
N ASN A 183 -20.23 11.42 -16.71
CA ASN A 183 -21.54 11.57 -17.34
C ASN A 183 -22.70 11.74 -16.33
N PHE A 184 -22.51 12.50 -15.24
CA PHE A 184 -23.63 13.09 -14.47
C PHE A 184 -23.25 14.49 -13.96
#